data_AF-A0A1H4KVR0-F1
#
_entry.id   AF-A0A1H4KVR0-F1
#
_cell.length_a   1.000
_cell.length_b   1.000
_cell.length_c   1.000
_cell.angle_alpha   90.00
_cell.angle_beta   90.00
_cell.angle_gamma   90.00
#
_symmetry.space_group_name_H-M   'P 1'
#
loop_
_entity.id
_entity.type
_entity.pdbx_description
1 polymer ?
#
loop_
_entity_poly.entity_id
_entity_poly.type
_entity_poly.pdbx_seq_one_letter_code
_entity_poly.pdbx_strand_id
1 'polypeptide(L)'
;MIPASPAPSASATGASPVRQILWVMLTVVVGVPAFIGSWIGLLFLGEHLDWGLSANQVFAWELAAVVAVLLWPLAIRGSLRQFWHQRGRRPDQVTAWGSEPTTPVPRVPLSVAQRFARVAVVLLGGAGILAICGPQEVSLLVLRALGVVSIGPASLWGALQLVTFLLLMALFLPVLALTERSLRKHPHGSEERFRLEVQQLWYLAAVTAWVICVAMGLMFAWLVVAYL
;
A
#
# COMPACT_ATOMS: atom_id res chain seq x y z
N MET A 1 -38.17 -28.17 -21.80
CA MET A 1 -38.81 -27.09 -21.01
C MET A 1 -37.78 -26.61 -19.99
N ILE A 2 -37.24 -25.41 -20.18
CA ILE A 2 -36.19 -24.81 -19.35
C ILE A 2 -36.91 -24.00 -18.26
N PRO A 3 -36.74 -24.28 -16.96
CA PRO A 3 -37.30 -23.42 -15.93
C PRO A 3 -36.54 -22.08 -15.92
N ALA A 4 -37.31 -20.99 -15.98
CA ALA A 4 -36.82 -19.63 -15.95
C ALA A 4 -36.05 -19.35 -14.66
N SER A 5 -34.81 -18.87 -14.80
CA SER A 5 -34.00 -18.39 -13.69
C SER A 5 -34.63 -17.12 -13.10
N PRO A 6 -34.84 -17.02 -11.77
CA PRO A 6 -35.39 -15.81 -11.18
C PRO A 6 -34.40 -14.65 -11.30
N ALA A 7 -34.90 -13.50 -11.74
CA ALA A 7 -34.17 -12.25 -11.85
C ALA A 7 -33.51 -11.88 -10.51
N PRO A 8 -32.24 -11.41 -10.50
CA PRO A 8 -31.63 -10.90 -9.28
C PRO A 8 -32.35 -9.61 -8.87
N SER A 9 -33.06 -9.68 -7.74
CA SER A 9 -33.65 -8.54 -7.08
C SER A 9 -32.58 -7.51 -6.73
N ALA A 10 -32.75 -6.32 -7.29
CA ALA A 10 -31.97 -5.15 -6.96
C ALA A 10 -32.17 -4.76 -5.49
N SER A 11 -31.11 -4.82 -4.70
CA SER A 11 -30.96 -4.00 -3.49
C SER A 11 -29.49 -3.62 -3.33
N ALA A 12 -28.97 -2.87 -4.29
CA ALA A 12 -27.72 -2.14 -4.13
C ALA A 12 -28.00 -0.93 -3.23
N THR A 13 -27.77 -1.06 -1.93
CA THR A 13 -27.68 0.07 -1.00
C THR A 13 -26.49 0.94 -1.41
N GLY A 14 -26.72 1.87 -2.34
CA GLY A 14 -25.79 2.93 -2.66
C GLY A 14 -25.64 3.81 -1.42
N ALA A 15 -24.41 3.92 -0.90
CA ALA A 15 -24.11 4.92 0.12
C ALA A 15 -24.48 6.30 -0.44
N SER A 16 -25.26 7.10 0.30
CA SER A 16 -25.71 8.39 -0.20
C SER A 16 -24.50 9.31 -0.47
N PRO A 17 -24.46 10.03 -1.61
CA PRO A 17 -23.35 10.90 -1.96
C PRO A 17 -23.11 11.98 -0.88
N VAL A 18 -24.17 12.40 -0.19
CA VAL A 18 -24.11 13.34 0.95
C VAL A 18 -23.29 12.76 2.10
N ARG A 19 -23.48 11.50 2.46
CA ARG A 19 -22.71 10.85 3.54
C ARG A 19 -21.23 10.75 3.17
N GLN A 20 -20.92 10.50 1.90
CA GLN A 20 -19.54 10.44 1.42
C GLN A 20 -18.88 11.82 1.46
N ILE A 21 -19.57 12.87 1.01
CA ILE A 21 -19.09 14.26 1.09
C ILE A 21 -18.85 14.66 2.55
N LEU A 22 -19.77 14.32 3.45
CA LEU A 22 -19.67 14.65 4.87
C LEU A 22 -18.49 13.93 5.54
N TRP A 23 -18.24 12.67 5.17
CA TRP A 23 -17.04 11.94 5.61
C TRP A 23 -15.75 12.56 5.06
N VAL A 24 -15.71 12.94 3.78
CA VAL A 24 -14.54 13.61 3.19
C VAL A 24 -14.28 14.94 3.90
N MET A 25 -15.31 15.78 4.08
CA MET A 25 -15.19 17.03 4.81
C MET A 25 -14.70 16.82 6.24
N LEU A 26 -15.28 15.88 6.97
CA LEU A 26 -14.84 15.57 8.34
C LEU A 26 -13.37 15.13 8.36
N THR A 27 -12.98 14.28 7.42
CA THR A 27 -11.60 13.78 7.33
C THR A 27 -10.63 14.92 7.01
N VAL A 28 -11.01 15.89 6.17
CA VAL A 28 -10.17 17.04 5.84
C VAL A 28 -10.12 18.04 7.00
N VAL A 29 -11.27 18.41 7.55
CA VAL A 29 -11.39 19.41 8.63
C VAL A 29 -10.71 18.97 9.91
N VAL A 30 -10.70 17.66 10.22
CA VAL A 30 -10.02 17.13 11.40
C VAL A 30 -8.60 16.68 11.06
N GLY A 31 -8.41 16.04 9.91
CA GLY A 31 -7.14 15.45 9.51
C GLY A 31 -6.04 16.50 9.25
N VAL A 32 -6.37 17.60 8.57
CA VAL A 32 -5.38 18.64 8.28
C VAL A 32 -4.87 19.33 9.55
N PRO A 33 -5.74 19.80 10.47
CA PRO A 33 -5.27 20.37 11.73
C PRO A 33 -4.55 19.35 12.62
N ALA A 34 -5.01 18.09 12.66
CA ALA A 34 -4.32 17.05 13.42
C ALA A 34 -2.92 16.77 12.88
N PHE A 35 -2.76 16.74 11.55
CA PHE A 35 -1.47 16.58 10.89
C PHE A 35 -0.54 17.78 11.17
N ILE A 36 -1.03 19.01 11.01
CA ILE A 36 -0.24 20.21 11.34
C ILE A 36 0.14 20.25 12.83
N GLY A 37 -0.81 19.92 13.71
CA GLY A 37 -0.58 19.88 15.15
C GLY A 37 0.42 18.79 15.57
N SER A 38 0.38 17.64 14.90
CA SER A 38 1.35 16.56 15.07
C SER A 38 2.74 16.98 14.62
N TRP A 39 2.86 17.63 13.46
CA TRP A 39 4.13 18.20 12.98
C TRP A 39 4.73 19.19 13.98
N ILE A 40 3.95 20.18 14.42
CA ILE A 40 4.37 21.19 15.40
C ILE A 40 4.77 20.51 16.71
N GLY A 41 3.95 19.57 17.21
CA GLY A 41 4.25 18.83 18.44
C GLY A 41 5.54 18.02 18.36
N LEU A 42 5.81 17.38 17.21
CA LEU A 42 7.04 16.63 16.96
C LEU A 42 8.27 17.54 16.91
N LEU A 43 8.16 18.77 16.40
CA LEU A 43 9.25 19.75 16.43
C LEU A 43 9.60 20.15 17.87
N PHE A 44 8.60 20.51 18.68
CA PHE A 44 8.80 20.85 20.10
C PHE A 44 9.37 19.67 20.89
N LEU A 45 8.91 18.45 20.61
CA LEU A 45 9.42 17.25 21.26
C LEU A 45 10.87 16.97 20.84
N GLY A 46 11.21 17.19 19.57
CA GLY A 46 12.56 17.05 19.04
C GLY A 46 13.55 18.05 19.63
N GLU A 47 13.13 19.29 19.85
CA GLU A 47 13.91 20.31 20.58
C GLU A 47 14.13 19.89 22.04
N HIS A 48 13.14 19.30 22.69
CA HIS A 48 13.27 18.85 24.08
C HIS A 48 14.19 17.62 24.25
N LEU A 49 14.35 16.83 23.18
CA LEU A 49 15.14 15.61 23.15
C LEU A 49 16.51 15.79 22.46
N ASP A 50 16.88 17.02 22.10
CA ASP A 50 18.11 17.36 21.35
C ASP A 50 18.32 16.48 20.09
N TRP A 51 17.24 16.14 19.39
CA TRP A 51 17.27 15.19 18.28
C TRP A 51 17.99 15.70 17.02
N GLY A 52 18.27 16.99 16.91
CA GLY A 52 19.01 17.58 15.77
C GLY A 52 18.36 17.35 14.40
N LEU A 53 17.11 16.86 14.35
CA LEU A 53 16.37 16.60 13.12
C LEU A 53 15.87 17.93 12.54
N SER A 54 16.06 18.13 11.24
CA SER A 54 15.54 19.32 10.55
C SER A 54 14.01 19.27 10.46
N ALA A 55 13.37 20.44 10.36
CA ALA A 55 11.91 20.51 10.22
C ALA A 55 11.39 19.75 8.98
N ASN A 56 12.16 19.82 7.88
CA ASN A 56 11.87 19.11 6.64
C ASN A 56 11.97 17.58 6.83
N GLN A 57 12.89 17.11 7.68
CA GLN A 57 13.04 15.70 7.98
C GLN A 57 11.90 15.17 8.86
N VAL A 58 11.48 15.94 9.87
CA VAL A 58 10.31 15.59 10.69
C VAL A 58 9.06 15.51 9.81
N PHE A 59 8.87 16.46 8.90
CA PHE A 59 7.76 16.46 7.95
C PHE A 59 7.78 15.24 7.01
N ALA A 60 8.96 14.86 6.51
CA ALA A 60 9.12 13.68 5.67
C ALA A 60 8.76 12.38 6.42
N TRP A 61 9.19 12.24 7.67
CA TRP A 61 8.81 11.12 8.55
C TRP A 61 7.30 11.04 8.78
N GLU A 62 6.66 12.19 8.94
CA GLU A 62 5.21 12.25 9.17
C GLU A 62 4.43 11.84 7.92
N LEU A 63 4.81 12.32 6.74
CA LEU A 63 4.25 11.86 5.47
C LEU A 63 4.47 10.37 5.24
N ALA A 64 5.68 9.87 5.53
CA ALA A 64 6.00 8.46 5.42
C ALA A 64 5.13 7.62 6.38
N ALA A 65 4.85 8.11 7.58
CA ALA A 65 3.95 7.47 8.53
C ALA A 65 2.50 7.44 8.03
N VAL A 66 2.00 8.53 7.46
CA VAL A 66 0.67 8.56 6.83
C VAL A 66 0.58 7.53 5.70
N VAL A 67 1.60 7.45 4.84
CA VAL A 67 1.63 6.46 3.76
C VAL A 67 1.68 5.03 4.33
N ALA A 68 2.53 4.77 5.30
CA ALA A 68 2.73 3.43 5.88
C ALA A 68 1.53 2.93 6.70
N VAL A 69 0.84 3.81 7.42
CA VAL A 69 -0.23 3.45 8.36
C VAL A 69 -1.61 3.58 7.74
N LEU A 70 -1.84 4.58 6.89
CA LEU A 70 -3.14 4.82 6.28
C LEU A 70 -3.16 4.32 4.84
N LEU A 71 -2.30 4.87 3.98
CA LEU A 71 -2.39 4.61 2.54
C LEU A 71 -2.12 3.15 2.20
N TRP A 72 -1.13 2.54 2.84
CA TRP A 72 -0.71 1.16 2.63
C TRP A 72 -1.83 0.12 2.85
N PRO A 73 -2.47 0.03 4.03
CA PRO A 73 -3.57 -0.92 4.24
C PRO A 73 -4.81 -0.59 3.40
N LEU A 74 -5.06 0.68 3.08
CA LEU A 74 -6.12 1.09 2.16
C LEU A 74 -5.83 0.62 0.73
N ALA A 75 -4.61 0.79 0.26
CA ALA A 75 -4.15 0.37 -1.05
C ALA A 75 -4.22 -1.15 -1.20
N ILE A 76 -3.84 -1.93 -0.19
CA ILE A 76 -4.02 -3.41 -0.20
C ILE A 76 -5.49 -3.76 -0.45
N ARG A 77 -6.42 -3.12 0.28
CA ARG A 77 -7.87 -3.37 0.13
C ARG A 77 -8.38 -2.94 -1.23
N GLY A 78 -7.91 -1.82 -1.75
CA GLY A 78 -8.26 -1.29 -3.07
C GLY A 78 -7.79 -2.21 -4.19
N SER A 79 -6.48 -2.54 -4.22
CA SER A 79 -5.88 -3.44 -5.21
C SER A 79 -6.52 -4.82 -5.19
N LEU A 80 -6.83 -5.36 -4.00
CA LEU A 80 -7.51 -6.65 -3.88
C LEU A 80 -8.89 -6.64 -4.52
N ARG A 81 -9.68 -5.58 -4.30
CA ARG A 81 -11.00 -5.43 -4.93
C ARG A 81 -10.88 -5.30 -6.44
N GLN A 82 -9.92 -4.52 -6.92
CA GLN A 82 -9.70 -4.31 -8.35
C GLN A 82 -9.26 -5.61 -9.05
N PHE A 83 -8.31 -6.34 -8.49
CA PHE A 83 -7.87 -7.62 -9.04
C PHE A 83 -8.95 -8.68 -8.98
N TRP A 84 -9.79 -8.67 -7.94
CA TRP A 84 -10.95 -9.55 -7.87
C TRP A 84 -11.96 -9.24 -8.98
N HIS A 85 -12.22 -7.96 -9.23
CA HIS A 85 -13.18 -7.52 -10.22
C HIS A 85 -12.71 -7.75 -11.67
N GLN A 86 -11.41 -7.65 -11.92
CA GLN A 86 -10.80 -7.95 -13.21
C GLN A 86 -10.67 -9.46 -13.46
N ARG A 87 -10.92 -10.30 -12.45
CA ARG A 87 -10.85 -11.74 -12.57
C ARG A 87 -11.95 -12.26 -13.51
N GLY A 88 -11.55 -12.69 -14.70
CA GLY A 88 -12.47 -13.19 -15.75
C GLY A 88 -12.89 -12.15 -16.79
N ARG A 89 -12.41 -10.90 -16.68
CA ARG A 89 -12.54 -9.88 -17.75
C ARG A 89 -11.37 -9.99 -18.72
N ARG A 90 -11.61 -9.60 -19.99
CA ARG A 90 -10.56 -9.60 -21.01
C ARG A 90 -9.59 -8.41 -20.80
N PRO A 91 -8.33 -8.51 -21.25
CA PRO A 91 -7.31 -7.47 -21.04
C PRO A 91 -7.64 -6.09 -21.66
N ASP A 92 -8.53 -6.06 -22.64
CA ASP A 92 -9.03 -4.86 -23.32
C ASP A 92 -10.08 -4.08 -22.51
N GLN A 93 -10.60 -4.64 -21.42
CA GLN A 93 -11.63 -4.02 -20.56
C GLN A 93 -11.07 -3.53 -19.23
N VAL A 94 -10.10 -2.61 -19.28
CA VAL A 94 -9.57 -1.95 -18.07
C VAL A 94 -10.64 -0.98 -17.54
N THR A 95 -11.21 -1.32 -16.38
CA THR A 95 -12.18 -0.45 -15.68
C THR A 95 -11.45 0.65 -14.93
N ALA A 96 -11.94 1.89 -15.05
CA ALA A 96 -11.42 3.02 -14.31
C ALA A 96 -11.54 2.77 -12.79
N TRP A 97 -10.52 3.17 -12.04
CA TRP A 97 -10.48 2.94 -10.60
C TRP A 97 -11.66 3.67 -9.94
N GLY A 98 -12.55 2.92 -9.28
CA GLY A 98 -13.69 3.48 -8.56
C GLY A 98 -14.94 3.78 -9.39
N SER A 99 -15.00 3.35 -10.66
CA SER A 99 -16.13 3.64 -11.55
C SER A 99 -17.35 2.73 -11.38
N GLU A 100 -17.22 1.58 -10.71
CA GLU A 100 -18.32 0.62 -10.53
C GLU A 100 -18.39 0.11 -9.06
N PRO A 101 -19.59 -0.22 -8.56
CA PRO A 101 -19.75 -0.91 -7.28
C PRO A 101 -19.05 -2.28 -7.36
N THR A 102 -17.81 -2.33 -6.86
CA THR A 102 -17.01 -3.56 -6.89
C THR A 102 -17.63 -4.58 -5.94
N THR A 103 -17.90 -5.78 -6.45
CA THR A 103 -18.37 -6.88 -5.62
C THR A 103 -17.36 -7.17 -4.51
N PRO A 104 -17.81 -7.35 -3.25
CA PRO A 104 -16.91 -7.61 -2.15
C PRO A 104 -16.18 -8.95 -2.37
N VAL A 105 -14.87 -8.94 -2.13
CA VAL A 105 -14.05 -10.17 -2.21
C VAL A 105 -14.60 -11.20 -1.22
N PRO A 106 -14.81 -12.46 -1.63
CA PRO A 106 -15.32 -13.51 -0.77
C PRO A 106 -14.47 -13.68 0.49
N ARG A 107 -15.14 -13.80 1.65
CA ARG A 107 -14.46 -14.05 2.92
C ARG A 107 -14.10 -15.52 3.01
N VAL A 108 -12.82 -15.82 2.85
CA VAL A 108 -12.28 -17.17 3.04
C VAL A 108 -11.82 -17.33 4.49
N PRO A 109 -12.15 -18.42 5.19
CA PRO A 109 -11.63 -18.69 6.52
C PRO A 109 -10.10 -18.78 6.47
N LEU A 110 -9.44 -17.96 7.29
CA LEU A 110 -7.98 -17.94 7.42
C LEU A 110 -7.55 -18.74 8.63
N SER A 111 -6.54 -19.59 8.45
CA SER A 111 -5.85 -20.23 9.58
C SER A 111 -5.10 -19.18 10.42
N VAL A 112 -4.78 -19.55 11.67
CA VAL A 112 -4.03 -18.68 12.58
C VAL A 112 -2.68 -18.28 11.96
N ALA A 113 -1.95 -19.23 11.39
CA ALA A 113 -0.68 -18.99 10.70
C ALA A 113 -0.84 -18.00 9.53
N GLN A 114 -1.91 -18.10 8.74
CA GLN A 114 -2.17 -17.18 7.64
C GLN A 114 -2.50 -15.77 8.12
N ARG A 115 -3.21 -15.62 9.25
CA ARG A 115 -3.45 -14.31 9.86
C ARG A 115 -2.14 -13.67 10.31
N PHE A 116 -1.28 -14.41 11.00
CA PHE A 116 0.03 -13.93 11.41
C PHE A 116 0.90 -13.55 10.22
N ALA A 117 0.93 -14.35 9.15
CA ALA A 117 1.65 -14.01 7.93
C ALA A 117 1.18 -12.69 7.32
N ARG A 118 -0.15 -12.46 7.23
CA ARG A 118 -0.69 -11.20 6.72
C ARG A 118 -0.34 -10.01 7.62
N VAL A 119 -0.41 -10.17 8.93
CA VAL A 119 -0.01 -9.14 9.88
C VAL A 119 1.48 -8.82 9.72
N ALA A 120 2.33 -9.85 9.65
CA ALA A 120 3.75 -9.68 9.42
C ALA A 120 4.03 -8.93 8.11
N VAL A 121 3.35 -9.27 7.00
CA VAL A 121 3.49 -8.57 5.72
C VAL A 121 3.07 -7.10 5.83
N VAL A 122 1.97 -6.79 6.52
CA VAL A 122 1.53 -5.41 6.71
C VAL A 122 2.55 -4.62 7.54
N LEU A 123 3.02 -5.20 8.65
CA LEU A 123 3.99 -4.56 9.54
C LEU A 123 5.35 -4.39 8.86
N LEU A 124 5.88 -5.41 8.21
CA LEU A 124 7.14 -5.36 7.48
C LEU A 124 7.03 -4.41 6.28
N GLY A 125 5.90 -4.40 5.57
CA GLY A 125 5.65 -3.47 4.47
C GLY A 125 5.61 -2.02 4.95
N GLY A 126 4.92 -1.74 6.05
CA GLY A 126 4.85 -0.41 6.66
C GLY A 126 6.20 0.05 7.21
N ALA A 127 6.91 -0.82 7.93
CA ALA A 127 8.27 -0.56 8.40
C ALA A 127 9.23 -0.31 7.23
N GLY A 128 9.08 -1.04 6.13
CA GLY A 128 9.83 -0.82 4.89
C GLY A 128 9.56 0.55 4.29
N ILE A 129 8.30 0.97 4.18
CA ILE A 129 7.93 2.32 3.70
C ILE A 129 8.56 3.39 4.59
N LEU A 130 8.47 3.24 5.92
CA LEU A 130 9.09 4.17 6.87
C LEU A 130 10.62 4.23 6.72
N ALA A 131 11.27 3.08 6.59
CA ALA A 131 12.71 3.00 6.46
C ALA A 131 13.23 3.59 5.12
N ILE A 132 12.39 3.59 4.07
CA ILE A 132 12.72 4.16 2.75
C ILE A 132 12.40 5.65 2.69
N CYS A 133 11.19 6.02 3.08
CA CYS A 133 10.63 7.35 2.87
C CYS A 133 10.84 8.29 4.07
N GLY A 134 11.13 7.78 5.26
CA GLY A 134 11.38 8.58 6.46
C GLY A 134 12.73 9.30 6.42
N PRO A 135 13.86 8.57 6.30
CA PRO A 135 15.18 9.20 6.19
C PRO A 135 15.38 9.84 4.81
N GLN A 136 15.54 11.16 4.77
CA GLN A 136 15.74 11.92 3.52
C GLN A 136 16.95 11.44 2.72
N GLU A 137 18.05 11.09 3.39
CA GLU A 137 19.27 10.56 2.76
C GLU A 137 19.01 9.33 1.90
N VAL A 138 18.11 8.46 2.35
CA VAL A 138 17.77 7.21 1.67
C VAL A 138 16.90 7.48 0.46
N SER A 139 15.89 8.34 0.63
CA SER A 139 15.02 8.77 -0.47
C SER A 139 15.84 9.44 -1.57
N LEU A 140 16.78 10.33 -1.21
CA LEU A 140 17.69 10.96 -2.16
C LEU A 140 18.61 9.96 -2.85
N LEU A 141 19.14 8.97 -2.13
CA LEU A 141 20.03 7.98 -2.73
C LEU A 141 19.28 7.03 -3.67
N VAL A 142 18.03 6.67 -3.35
CA VAL A 142 17.13 5.94 -4.26
C VAL A 142 16.82 6.78 -5.50
N LEU A 143 16.48 8.05 -5.33
CA LEU A 143 16.22 8.96 -6.46
C LEU A 143 17.47 9.16 -7.35
N ARG A 144 18.66 9.20 -6.77
CA ARG A 144 19.94 9.19 -7.51
C ARG A 144 20.15 7.89 -8.28
N ALA A 145 19.93 6.75 -7.64
CA ALA A 145 20.07 5.43 -8.27
C ALA A 145 19.10 5.24 -9.44
N LEU A 146 17.90 5.83 -9.34
CA LEU A 146 16.91 5.88 -10.42
C LEU A 146 17.23 6.93 -11.50
N GLY A 147 18.31 7.69 -11.36
CA GLY A 147 18.72 8.74 -12.30
C GLY A 147 17.84 10.00 -12.28
N VAL A 148 17.01 10.17 -11.25
CA VAL A 148 16.04 11.29 -11.14
C VAL A 148 16.70 12.56 -10.58
N VAL A 149 17.79 12.43 -9.81
CA VAL A 149 18.51 13.55 -9.18
C VAL A 149 20.03 13.33 -9.31
N SER A 150 20.80 14.34 -9.73
CA SER A 150 22.27 14.33 -9.73
C SER A 150 22.85 15.35 -8.74
N ILE A 151 23.10 14.94 -7.50
CA ILE A 151 23.76 15.79 -6.49
C ILE A 151 24.79 14.94 -5.74
N GLY A 152 26.06 15.37 -5.66
CA GLY A 152 27.07 15.08 -4.61
C GLY A 152 27.44 13.63 -4.18
N PRO A 153 28.60 13.43 -3.51
CA PRO A 153 29.10 12.11 -3.12
C PRO A 153 28.16 11.40 -2.13
N ALA A 154 27.97 10.10 -2.32
CA ALA A 154 27.02 9.27 -1.56
C ALA A 154 27.60 8.82 -0.21
N SER A 155 26.80 8.93 0.86
CA SER A 155 27.16 8.42 2.20
C SER A 155 27.11 6.89 2.23
N LEU A 156 28.10 6.26 2.85
CA LEU A 156 28.23 4.80 2.99
C LEU A 156 26.99 4.17 3.66
N TRP A 157 26.37 4.91 4.57
CA TRP A 157 25.13 4.55 5.25
C TRP A 157 23.93 4.45 4.30
N GLY A 158 23.77 5.41 3.40
CA GLY A 158 22.68 5.36 2.42
C GLY A 158 22.85 4.24 1.39
N ALA A 159 24.09 3.84 1.06
CA ALA A 159 24.35 2.69 0.20
C ALA A 159 23.93 1.36 0.87
N LEU A 160 24.25 1.16 2.15
CA LEU A 160 23.77 0.02 2.94
C LEU A 160 22.24 -0.04 2.99
N GLN A 161 21.59 1.12 3.07
CA GLN A 161 20.13 1.21 3.11
C GLN A 161 19.50 0.95 1.72
N LEU A 162 20.16 1.34 0.63
CA LEU A 162 19.76 0.96 -0.74
C LEU A 162 19.92 -0.55 -0.98
N VAL A 163 21.01 -1.15 -0.49
CA VAL A 163 21.18 -2.62 -0.55
C VAL A 163 20.07 -3.31 0.23
N THR A 164 19.70 -2.77 1.40
CA THR A 164 18.56 -3.25 2.19
C THR A 164 17.23 -3.11 1.43
N PHE A 165 17.03 -2.00 0.70
CA PHE A 165 15.89 -1.81 -0.20
C PHE A 165 15.84 -2.87 -1.30
N LEU A 166 16.96 -3.11 -1.99
CA LEU A 166 17.06 -4.15 -3.03
C LEU A 166 16.82 -5.55 -2.45
N LEU A 167 17.27 -5.80 -1.21
CA LEU A 167 17.02 -7.05 -0.49
C LEU A 167 15.55 -7.22 -0.12
N LEU A 168 14.87 -6.16 0.33
CA LEU A 168 13.43 -6.16 0.59
C LEU A 168 12.64 -6.41 -0.70
N MET A 169 13.01 -5.76 -1.80
CA MET A 169 12.45 -6.02 -3.14
C MET A 169 12.70 -7.47 -3.59
N ALA A 170 13.92 -7.98 -3.39
CA ALA A 170 14.29 -9.35 -3.73
C ALA A 170 13.53 -10.39 -2.89
N LEU A 171 13.19 -10.06 -1.64
CA LEU A 171 12.42 -10.93 -0.74
C LEU A 171 10.96 -11.08 -1.20
N PHE A 172 10.44 -10.21 -2.08
CA PHE A 172 9.12 -10.37 -2.68
C PHE A 172 9.07 -11.39 -3.82
N LEU A 173 10.19 -11.66 -4.52
CA LEU A 173 10.27 -12.68 -5.57
C LEU A 173 9.95 -14.12 -5.09
N PRO A 174 10.50 -14.61 -3.96
CA PRO A 174 10.19 -15.96 -3.49
C PRO A 174 8.72 -16.11 -3.07
N VAL A 175 8.06 -15.05 -2.61
CA VAL A 175 6.62 -15.07 -2.31
C VAL A 175 5.82 -15.34 -3.59
N LEU A 176 6.17 -14.69 -4.71
CA LEU A 176 5.52 -14.94 -6.00
C LEU A 176 5.84 -16.36 -6.53
N ALA A 177 7.10 -16.80 -6.44
CA ALA A 177 7.54 -18.11 -6.92
C ALA A 177 6.95 -19.30 -6.14
N LEU A 178 6.83 -19.17 -4.81
CA LEU A 178 6.17 -20.17 -3.96
C LEU A 178 4.68 -20.27 -4.27
N THR A 179 4.05 -19.15 -4.63
CA THR A 179 2.62 -19.11 -4.91
C THR A 179 2.29 -19.75 -6.27
N GLU A 180 3.10 -19.52 -7.31
CA GLU A 180 2.97 -20.25 -8.58
C GLU A 180 3.21 -21.76 -8.44
N ARG A 181 4.21 -22.16 -7.64
CA ARG A 181 4.50 -23.58 -7.38
C ARG A 181 3.34 -24.28 -6.67
N SER A 182 2.61 -23.59 -5.81
CA SER A 182 1.45 -24.16 -5.10
C SER A 182 0.25 -24.35 -6.03
N LEU A 183 0.01 -23.43 -6.97
CA LEU A 183 -1.09 -23.52 -7.95
C LEU A 183 -0.92 -24.63 -8.97
N ARG A 184 0.31 -24.92 -9.39
CA ARG A 184 0.59 -26.02 -10.32
C ARG A 184 0.28 -27.40 -9.73
N LYS A 185 0.15 -27.53 -8.41
CA LYS A 185 -0.04 -28.80 -7.72
C LYS A 185 -1.51 -29.20 -7.54
N HIS A 186 -2.48 -28.30 -7.77
CA HIS A 186 -3.89 -28.58 -7.50
C HIS A 186 -4.77 -28.60 -8.78
N PRO A 187 -5.57 -29.67 -8.99
CA PRO A 187 -6.47 -29.80 -10.14
C PRO A 187 -7.48 -28.64 -10.26
N HIS A 188 -7.93 -28.35 -11.48
CA HIS A 188 -8.94 -27.34 -11.74
C HIS A 188 -10.30 -27.79 -11.15
N GLY A 189 -10.90 -26.98 -10.27
CA GLY A 189 -12.27 -27.20 -9.77
C GLY A 189 -12.44 -27.56 -8.28
N SER A 190 -11.37 -27.69 -7.48
CA SER A 190 -11.50 -27.96 -6.04
C SER A 190 -11.72 -26.68 -5.21
N GLU A 191 -12.50 -26.77 -4.12
CA GLU A 191 -12.69 -25.66 -3.18
C GLU A 191 -11.36 -25.16 -2.58
N GLU A 192 -10.40 -26.06 -2.37
CA GLU A 192 -9.06 -25.71 -1.87
C GLU A 192 -8.30 -24.81 -2.82
N ARG A 193 -8.43 -25.04 -4.14
CA ARG A 193 -7.80 -24.19 -5.14
C ARG A 193 -8.39 -22.78 -5.11
N PHE A 194 -9.71 -22.66 -4.95
CA PHE A 194 -10.34 -21.34 -4.81
C PHE A 194 -9.80 -20.58 -3.59
N ARG A 195 -9.58 -21.27 -2.46
CA ARG A 195 -8.98 -20.66 -1.27
C ARG A 195 -7.55 -20.19 -1.52
N LEU A 196 -6.73 -20.99 -2.19
CA LEU A 196 -5.35 -20.64 -2.55
C LEU A 196 -5.28 -19.45 -3.53
N GLU A 197 -6.20 -19.39 -4.49
CA GLU A 197 -6.28 -18.28 -5.45
C GLU A 197 -6.63 -16.95 -4.75
N VAL A 198 -7.58 -16.95 -3.81
CA VAL A 198 -7.88 -15.75 -3.00
C VAL A 198 -6.68 -15.33 -2.14
N GLN A 199 -5.89 -16.29 -1.67
CA GLN A 199 -4.67 -16.00 -0.91
C GLN A 199 -3.59 -15.38 -1.80
N GLN A 200 -3.33 -15.94 -2.98
CA GLN A 200 -2.40 -15.36 -3.94
C GLN A 200 -2.80 -13.94 -4.32
N LEU A 201 -4.08 -13.73 -4.58
CA LEU A 201 -4.59 -12.42 -4.96
C LEU A 201 -4.34 -11.38 -3.86
N TRP A 202 -4.42 -11.79 -2.59
CA TRP A 202 -4.09 -10.92 -1.46
C TRP A 202 -2.61 -10.55 -1.43
N TYR A 203 -1.71 -11.53 -1.62
CA TYR A 203 -0.28 -11.24 -1.64
C TYR A 203 0.10 -10.37 -2.84
N LEU A 204 -0.44 -10.66 -4.02
CA LEU A 204 -0.23 -9.84 -5.22
C LEU A 204 -0.72 -8.41 -4.99
N ALA A 205 -1.95 -8.24 -4.47
CA ALA A 205 -2.50 -6.93 -4.10
C ALA A 205 -1.59 -6.20 -3.10
N ALA A 206 -1.04 -6.91 -2.12
CA ALA A 206 -0.09 -6.33 -1.18
C ALA A 206 1.19 -5.88 -1.89
N VAL A 207 1.85 -6.73 -2.67
CA VAL A 207 3.08 -6.32 -3.39
C VAL A 207 2.83 -5.10 -4.26
N THR A 208 1.75 -5.10 -5.05
CA THR A 208 1.45 -3.99 -5.95
C THR A 208 1.13 -2.71 -5.20
N ALA A 209 0.33 -2.80 -4.13
CA ALA A 209 0.03 -1.65 -3.29
C ALA A 209 1.30 -1.10 -2.63
N TRP A 210 2.28 -1.96 -2.31
CA TRP A 210 3.49 -1.56 -1.62
C TRP A 210 4.36 -0.74 -2.54
N VAL A 211 4.57 -1.24 -3.76
CA VAL A 211 5.30 -0.54 -4.82
C VAL A 211 4.67 0.82 -5.11
N ILE A 212 3.34 0.89 -5.21
CA ILE A 212 2.62 2.15 -5.42
C ILE A 212 2.84 3.11 -4.23
N CYS A 213 2.75 2.62 -3.00
CA CYS A 213 2.96 3.44 -1.80
C CYS A 213 4.41 3.95 -1.68
N VAL A 214 5.40 3.10 -1.98
CA VAL A 214 6.81 3.50 -2.01
C VAL A 214 7.05 4.54 -3.09
N ALA A 215 6.53 4.34 -4.30
CA ALA A 215 6.64 5.32 -5.38
C ALA A 215 6.01 6.67 -4.99
N MET A 216 4.82 6.64 -4.38
CA MET A 216 4.15 7.85 -3.87
C MET A 216 4.96 8.52 -2.76
N GLY A 217 5.49 7.77 -1.80
CA GLY A 217 6.33 8.28 -0.72
C GLY A 217 7.63 8.91 -1.24
N LEU A 218 8.26 8.31 -2.26
CA LEU A 218 9.42 8.89 -2.94
C LEU A 218 9.07 10.17 -3.70
N MET A 219 7.90 10.23 -4.33
CA MET A 219 7.38 11.47 -4.95
C MET A 219 7.23 12.58 -3.91
N PHE A 220 6.67 12.29 -2.73
CA PHE A 220 6.55 13.27 -1.66
C PHE A 220 7.91 13.71 -1.12
N ALA A 221 8.83 12.78 -0.90
CA ALA A 221 10.19 13.12 -0.46
C ALA A 221 10.90 14.03 -1.48
N TRP A 222 10.73 13.76 -2.78
CA TRP A 222 11.24 14.63 -3.83
C TRP A 222 10.59 16.02 -3.80
N LEU A 223 9.26 16.11 -3.65
CA LEU A 223 8.55 17.39 -3.53
C LEU A 223 9.03 18.22 -2.34
N VAL A 224 9.23 17.57 -1.19
CA VAL A 224 9.76 18.24 0.00
C VAL A 224 11.13 18.83 -0.30
N VAL A 225 12.05 18.06 -0.89
CA VAL A 225 13.40 18.58 -1.20
C VAL A 225 13.39 19.65 -2.29
N ALA A 226 12.50 19.54 -3.27
CA ALA A 226 12.45 20.47 -4.39
C ALA A 226 11.82 21.83 -4.03
N TYR A 227 10.91 21.87 -3.04
CA TYR A 227 10.08 23.03 -2.75
C TYR A 227 10.14 23.55 -1.31
N LEU A 228 10.79 22.84 -0.38
CA LEU A 228 11.00 23.24 1.03
C LEU A 228 12.50 23.23 1.39
#